data_AF-A0A6L3WAC9-F1
#
_entry.id   AF-A0A6L3WAC9-F1
#
_cell.length_a   1.000
_cell.length_b   1.000
_cell.length_c   1.000
_cell.angle_alpha   90.00
_cell.angle_beta   90.00
_cell.angle_gamma   90.00
#
_symmetry.space_group_name_H-M   'P 1'
#
loop_
_entity.id
_entity.type
_entity.pdbx_description
1 polymer ?
#
loop_
_entity_poly.entity_id
_entity_poly.type
_entity_poly.pdbx_seq_one_letter_code
_entity_poly.pdbx_strand_id
1 'polypeptide(L)'
;MKRQEDARSGMVGAGRAGADPAVRLIEALEEDCGACAGTGRTRSEQWQDWELRAGELIAVAQAARRADEMHAPAEAGNAGNNGSTPASRSSEQVTILAVIDRAIEDHMKARPLEPQENDCSACGGSGKKLSPVGRLLAEMLMRHGFVREDRSG
;
A
#
# COMPACT_ATOMS: atom_id res chain seq x y z
N MET A 1 -3.50 50.99 49.45
CA MET A 1 -3.85 51.28 48.04
C MET A 1 -2.65 51.01 47.15
N LYS A 2 -2.84 50.26 46.05
CA LYS A 2 -1.98 50.05 44.84
C LYS A 2 -0.62 49.36 45.05
N ARG A 3 -0.46 48.08 44.66
CA ARG A 3 -0.25 47.50 43.30
C ARG A 3 1.14 47.78 42.72
N GLN A 4 1.95 46.72 42.63
CA GLN A 4 3.04 46.49 41.67
C GLN A 4 3.19 44.96 41.61
N GLU A 5 2.33 44.27 40.85
CA GLU A 5 2.52 43.90 39.43
C GLU A 5 3.75 43.03 39.19
N ASP A 6 3.46 41.72 39.24
CA ASP A 6 4.27 40.59 38.84
C ASP A 6 4.75 40.73 37.39
N ALA A 7 6.05 40.99 37.22
CA ALA A 7 6.73 40.76 35.96
C ALA A 7 7.12 39.28 35.86
N ARG A 8 6.19 38.48 35.31
CA ARG A 8 6.49 37.28 34.53
C ARG A 8 7.62 37.60 33.54
N SER A 9 8.78 36.99 33.68
CA SER A 9 9.69 36.82 32.55
C SER A 9 10.60 35.62 32.73
N GLY A 10 10.31 34.58 31.95
CA GLY A 10 11.30 33.73 31.29
C GLY A 10 12.31 33.02 32.18
N MET A 11 12.00 31.77 32.53
CA MET A 11 12.94 30.66 32.39
C MET A 11 12.14 29.35 32.44
N VAL A 12 11.35 29.12 31.38
CA VAL A 12 10.98 27.76 31.00
C VAL A 12 12.28 27.13 30.53
N GLY A 13 12.97 26.47 31.46
CA GLY A 13 14.10 25.62 31.14
C GLY A 13 13.66 24.65 30.06
N ALA A 14 14.41 24.63 28.95
CA ALA A 14 14.32 23.63 27.91
C ALA A 14 14.59 22.25 28.54
N GLY A 15 13.55 21.65 29.12
CA GLY A 15 13.54 20.26 29.48
C GLY A 15 13.64 19.47 28.18
N ARG A 16 14.76 18.74 28.03
CA ARG A 16 14.91 17.64 27.07
C ARG A 16 13.55 16.98 26.84
N ALA A 17 13.13 16.90 25.58
CA ALA A 17 11.99 16.12 25.13
C ALA A 17 12.25 14.62 25.40
N GLY A 18 12.15 14.21 26.65
CA GLY A 18 12.00 12.81 27.03
C GLY A 18 10.53 12.49 26.92
N ALA A 19 10.18 11.52 26.07
CA ALA A 19 8.80 11.04 25.93
C ALA A 19 8.16 10.81 27.31
N ASP A 20 6.87 11.10 27.41
CA ASP A 20 6.06 10.86 28.60
C ASP A 20 6.37 9.46 29.18
N PRO A 21 6.67 9.32 30.48
CA PRO A 21 6.91 8.02 31.10
C PRO A 21 5.82 6.99 30.80
N ALA A 22 4.55 7.42 30.62
CA ALA A 22 3.47 6.53 30.20
C ALA A 22 3.66 6.02 28.77
N VAL A 23 4.11 6.87 27.84
CA VAL A 23 4.40 6.49 26.45
C VAL A 23 5.54 5.47 26.40
N ARG A 24 6.63 5.72 27.15
CA ARG A 24 7.75 4.77 27.23
C ARG A 24 7.35 3.43 27.84
N LEU A 25 6.43 3.43 28.80
CA LEU A 25 5.89 2.20 29.36
C LEU A 25 5.11 1.43 28.30
N ILE A 26 4.21 2.09 27.55
CA ILE A 26 3.44 1.45 26.47
C ILE A 26 4.38 0.88 25.40
N GLU A 27 5.39 1.65 24.98
CA GLU A 27 6.42 1.20 24.02
C GLU A 27 7.22 -0.02 24.51
N ALA A 28 7.41 -0.18 25.82
CA ALA A 28 8.07 -1.37 26.38
C ALA A 28 7.13 -2.59 26.46
N LEU A 29 5.82 -2.36 26.56
CA LEU A 29 4.80 -3.41 26.69
C LEU A 29 4.29 -3.90 25.34
N GLU A 30 4.44 -3.11 24.27
CA GLU A 30 3.97 -3.44 22.93
C GLU A 30 5.12 -3.47 21.92
N GLU A 31 5.05 -4.41 20.99
CA GLU A 31 5.94 -4.51 19.85
C GLU A 31 5.13 -4.47 18.55
N ASP A 32 5.77 -4.02 17.47
CA ASP A 32 5.14 -4.04 16.16
C ASP A 32 4.83 -5.48 15.75
N CYS A 33 3.63 -5.69 15.22
CA CYS A 33 3.24 -6.99 14.72
C CYS A 33 4.07 -7.30 13.46
N GLY A 34 4.98 -8.28 13.57
CA GLY A 34 5.85 -8.68 12.46
C GLY A 34 5.12 -9.15 11.19
N ALA A 35 3.88 -9.62 11.30
CA ALA A 35 3.08 -10.06 10.14
C ALA A 35 2.58 -8.89 9.26
N CYS A 36 2.39 -7.70 9.85
CA CYS A 36 1.94 -6.50 9.13
C CYS A 36 2.90 -5.31 9.28
N ALA A 37 4.09 -5.53 9.85
CA ALA A 37 5.09 -4.50 10.11
C ALA A 37 4.51 -3.25 10.81
N GLY A 38 3.60 -3.44 11.77
CA GLY A 38 3.03 -2.33 12.55
C GLY A 38 1.83 -1.62 11.94
N THR A 39 1.44 -1.90 10.69
CA THR A 39 0.33 -1.18 10.02
C THR A 39 -1.05 -1.60 10.48
N GLY A 40 -1.17 -2.80 11.07
CA GLY A 40 -2.45 -3.41 11.40
C GLY A 40 -3.18 -3.98 10.19
N ARG A 41 -2.66 -3.80 8.97
CA ARG A 41 -3.32 -4.17 7.72
C ARG A 41 -2.43 -5.13 6.94
N THR A 42 -3.05 -6.13 6.34
CA THR A 42 -2.38 -7.06 5.42
C THR A 42 -3.07 -6.99 4.07
N ARG A 43 -2.28 -6.99 3.01
CA ARG A 43 -2.81 -6.95 1.66
C ARG A 43 -3.59 -8.22 1.35
N SER A 44 -4.75 -8.06 0.72
CA SER A 44 -5.55 -9.19 0.27
C SER A 44 -4.80 -9.99 -0.80
N GLU A 45 -4.80 -11.31 -0.69
CA GLU A 45 -4.16 -12.22 -1.65
C GLU A 45 -4.78 -12.06 -3.05
N GLN A 46 -6.12 -11.97 -3.12
CA GLN A 46 -6.83 -11.76 -4.39
C GLN A 46 -6.40 -10.47 -5.11
N TRP A 47 -6.13 -9.40 -4.34
CA TRP A 47 -5.64 -8.15 -4.89
C TRP A 47 -4.18 -8.22 -5.33
N GLN A 48 -3.34 -8.97 -4.60
CA GLN A 48 -1.97 -9.22 -5.01
C GLN A 48 -1.93 -9.95 -6.35
N ASP A 49 -2.72 -11.01 -6.49
CA ASP A 49 -2.81 -11.79 -7.72
C ASP A 49 -3.37 -10.96 -8.88
N TRP A 50 -4.42 -10.18 -8.62
CA TRP A 50 -4.99 -9.28 -9.63
C TRP A 50 -3.96 -8.26 -10.11
N GLU A 51 -3.23 -7.60 -9.21
CA GLU A 51 -2.21 -6.62 -9.61
C GLU A 51 -1.01 -7.24 -10.29
N LEU A 52 -0.56 -8.42 -9.85
CA LEU A 52 0.49 -9.16 -10.51
C LEU A 52 0.09 -9.42 -11.96
N ARG A 53 -1.13 -9.91 -12.17
CA ARG A 53 -1.67 -10.17 -13.50
C ARG A 53 -1.84 -8.90 -14.33
N ALA A 54 -2.25 -7.79 -13.72
CA ALA A 54 -2.31 -6.48 -14.37
C ALA A 54 -0.92 -6.07 -14.89
N GLY A 55 0.12 -6.23 -14.07
CA GLY A 55 1.51 -5.94 -14.43
C GLY A 55 1.99 -6.76 -15.62
N GLU A 56 1.68 -8.06 -15.64
CA GLU A 56 1.98 -8.96 -16.76
C GLU A 56 1.30 -8.51 -18.06
N LEU A 57 0.00 -8.18 -18.01
CA LEU A 57 -0.74 -7.71 -19.19
C LEU A 57 -0.19 -6.40 -19.74
N ILE A 58 0.19 -5.46 -18.86
CA ILE A 58 0.83 -4.20 -19.25
C ILE A 58 2.18 -4.47 -19.93
N ALA A 59 2.99 -5.38 -19.38
CA ALA A 59 4.28 -5.75 -19.96
C ALA A 59 4.12 -6.37 -21.36
N VAL A 60 3.14 -7.25 -21.54
CA VAL A 60 2.79 -7.83 -22.84
C VAL A 60 2.36 -6.74 -23.83
N ALA A 61 1.48 -5.82 -23.41
CA ALA A 61 1.03 -4.72 -24.26
C ALA A 61 2.18 -3.80 -24.67
N GLN A 62 3.10 -3.49 -23.76
CA GLN A 62 4.30 -2.71 -24.08
C GLN A 62 5.23 -3.45 -25.04
N ALA A 63 5.41 -4.76 -24.86
CA ALA A 63 6.21 -5.57 -25.77
C ALA A 63 5.60 -5.65 -27.17
N ALA A 64 4.27 -5.82 -27.27
CA ALA A 64 3.55 -5.83 -28.53
C ALA A 64 3.66 -4.48 -29.27
N ARG A 65 3.53 -3.36 -28.55
CA ARG A 65 3.73 -2.02 -29.13
C ARG A 65 5.14 -1.80 -29.65
N ARG A 66 6.16 -2.18 -28.87
CA ARG A 66 7.56 -2.10 -29.35
C ARG A 66 7.80 -2.98 -30.57
N ALA A 67 7.19 -4.16 -30.62
CA ALA A 67 7.26 -5.03 -31.79
C ALA A 67 6.60 -4.36 -33.00
N ASP A 68 5.41 -3.78 -32.85
CA ASP A 68 4.72 -3.04 -33.92
C ASP A 68 5.57 -1.87 -34.42
N GLU A 69 6.17 -1.08 -33.52
CA GLU A 69 7.08 0.03 -33.84
C GLU A 69 8.32 -0.42 -34.63
N MET A 70 8.89 -1.59 -34.31
CA MET A 70 10.04 -2.15 -35.06
C MET A 70 9.66 -2.68 -36.44
N HIS A 71 8.40 -3.08 -36.64
CA HIS A 71 7.89 -3.55 -37.94
C HIS A 71 7.25 -2.41 -38.75
N ALA A 72 7.15 -1.20 -38.19
CA ALA A 72 6.73 -0.02 -38.93
C ALA A 72 7.78 0.25 -40.03
N PRO A 73 7.39 0.23 -41.32
CA PRO A 73 8.35 0.45 -42.40
C PRO A 73 9.00 1.82 -42.22
N ALA A 74 10.33 1.85 -42.30
CA ALA A 74 11.14 3.05 -42.20
C ALA A 74 10.96 3.95 -43.44
N GLU A 75 9.78 4.52 -43.63
CA GLU A 75 9.50 5.46 -44.72
C GLU A 75 9.03 6.81 -44.17
N ALA A 76 9.99 7.59 -43.69
CA ALA A 76 9.91 9.04 -43.64
C ALA A 76 11.19 9.68 -44.22
N GLY A 77 11.77 9.04 -45.23
CA GLY A 77 12.93 9.53 -45.96
C GLY A 77 12.95 8.98 -47.38
N ASN A 78 12.35 9.74 -48.31
CA ASN A 78 12.34 9.58 -49.77
C ASN A 78 11.22 8.74 -50.41
N ALA A 79 10.18 9.44 -50.89
CA ALA A 79 9.55 9.23 -52.21
C ALA A 79 8.49 10.35 -52.38
N GLY A 80 8.51 11.24 -53.36
CA GLY A 80 9.05 11.06 -54.70
C GLY A 80 8.23 10.02 -55.45
N ASN A 81 7.08 10.45 -55.99
CA ASN A 81 6.30 9.79 -57.05
C ASN A 81 5.34 8.64 -56.68
N ASN A 82 4.06 8.87 -57.03
CA ASN A 82 3.03 7.93 -57.49
C ASN A 82 2.66 6.71 -56.64
N GLY A 83 1.47 6.82 -56.02
CA GLY A 83 0.42 5.80 -56.14
C GLY A 83 0.78 4.40 -55.62
N SER A 84 0.99 4.28 -54.33
CA SER A 84 0.80 3.00 -53.62
C SER A 84 0.26 3.32 -52.24
N THR A 85 -0.95 2.86 -52.00
CA THR A 85 -1.64 2.80 -50.71
C THR A 85 -0.64 2.37 -49.63
N PRO A 86 -0.63 2.97 -48.43
CA PRO A 86 0.25 2.52 -47.36
C PRO A 86 0.01 1.02 -47.17
N ALA A 87 1.04 0.22 -47.47
CA ALA A 87 1.00 -1.22 -47.30
C ALA A 87 0.54 -1.49 -45.88
N SER A 88 -0.60 -2.17 -45.80
CA SER A 88 -1.31 -2.54 -44.59
C SER A 88 -0.33 -2.89 -43.48
N ARG A 89 -0.48 -2.25 -42.30
CA ARG A 89 -0.20 -2.97 -41.05
C ARG A 89 -0.86 -4.33 -41.24
N SER A 90 -0.10 -5.42 -41.14
CA SER A 90 -0.66 -6.74 -41.36
C SER A 90 -1.95 -6.83 -40.52
N SER A 91 -3.08 -7.22 -41.12
CA SER A 91 -4.37 -7.25 -40.43
C SER A 91 -4.27 -8.07 -39.12
N GLU A 92 -3.32 -9.00 -39.07
CA GLU A 92 -2.91 -9.78 -37.91
C GLU A 92 -2.33 -8.92 -36.76
N GLN A 93 -1.42 -7.98 -37.02
CA GLN A 93 -0.87 -7.07 -35.98
C GLN A 93 -1.93 -6.17 -35.36
N VAL A 94 -2.85 -5.64 -36.17
CA VAL A 94 -3.99 -4.84 -35.68
C VAL A 94 -4.93 -5.70 -34.83
N THR A 95 -5.09 -6.97 -35.18
CA THR A 95 -5.93 -7.91 -34.43
C THR A 95 -5.30 -8.28 -33.08
N ILE A 96 -3.98 -8.49 -33.02
CA ILE A 96 -3.28 -8.83 -31.78
C ILE A 96 -3.37 -7.69 -30.76
N LEU A 97 -3.11 -6.45 -31.17
CA LEU A 97 -3.22 -5.30 -30.26
C LEU A 97 -4.66 -5.13 -29.75
N ALA A 98 -5.66 -5.28 -30.63
CA ALA A 98 -7.06 -5.22 -30.23
C ALA A 98 -7.45 -6.32 -29.21
N VAL A 99 -6.92 -7.54 -29.38
CA VAL A 99 -7.13 -8.64 -28.41
C VAL A 99 -6.47 -8.32 -27.07
N ILE A 100 -5.26 -7.76 -27.07
CA ILE A 100 -4.56 -7.36 -25.85
C ILE A 100 -5.33 -6.25 -25.11
N ASP A 101 -5.76 -5.22 -25.83
CA ASP A 101 -6.54 -4.12 -25.24
C ASP A 101 -7.85 -4.64 -24.64
N ARG A 102 -8.52 -5.57 -25.34
CA ARG A 102 -9.72 -6.21 -24.80
C ARG A 102 -9.45 -7.04 -23.54
N ALA A 103 -8.35 -7.79 -23.53
CA ALA A 103 -7.94 -8.56 -22.35
C ALA A 103 -7.65 -7.65 -21.15
N ILE A 104 -7.05 -6.47 -21.37
CA ILE A 104 -6.84 -5.46 -20.34
C ILE A 104 -8.18 -4.92 -19.83
N GLU A 105 -9.09 -4.53 -20.72
CA GLU A 105 -10.42 -4.05 -20.32
C GLU A 105 -11.17 -5.08 -19.48
N ASP A 106 -11.16 -6.35 -19.89
CA ASP A 106 -11.87 -7.40 -19.18
C ASP A 106 -11.20 -7.72 -17.85
N HIS A 107 -9.88 -7.64 -17.76
CA HIS A 107 -9.15 -7.72 -16.48
C HIS A 107 -9.50 -6.56 -15.53
N MET A 108 -9.61 -5.33 -16.05
CA MET A 108 -10.01 -4.16 -15.27
C MET A 108 -11.45 -4.27 -14.75
N LYS A 109 -12.35 -4.88 -15.53
CA LYS A 109 -13.73 -5.19 -15.08
C LYS A 109 -13.75 -6.29 -14.03
N ALA A 110 -12.84 -7.25 -14.10
CA ALA A 110 -12.69 -8.36 -13.15
C ALA A 110 -11.93 -7.96 -11.86
N ARG A 111 -11.98 -6.68 -11.48
CA ARG A 111 -11.39 -6.18 -10.24
C ARG A 111 -12.05 -6.87 -9.03
N PRO A 112 -11.27 -7.32 -8.02
CA PRO A 112 -11.86 -7.92 -6.82
C PRO A 112 -12.82 -6.96 -6.12
N LEU A 113 -13.90 -7.50 -5.55
CA LEU A 113 -14.93 -6.73 -4.85
C LEU A 113 -14.57 -6.50 -3.38
N GLU A 114 -13.75 -7.40 -2.84
CA GLU A 114 -13.23 -7.36 -1.48
C GLU A 114 -12.34 -6.13 -1.28
N PRO A 115 -12.14 -5.69 -0.02
CA PRO A 115 -11.15 -4.68 0.29
C PRO A 115 -9.73 -5.09 -0.15
N GLN A 116 -8.96 -4.10 -0.61
CA GLN A 116 -7.55 -4.32 -1.00
C GLN A 116 -6.66 -4.71 0.18
N GLU A 117 -7.06 -4.31 1.37
CA GLU A 117 -6.42 -4.65 2.63
C GLU A 117 -7.45 -5.15 3.63
N ASN A 118 -7.06 -6.19 4.36
CA ASN A 118 -7.82 -6.73 5.48
C ASN A 118 -7.08 -6.42 6.78
N ASP A 119 -7.82 -6.48 7.88
CA ASP A 119 -7.20 -6.41 9.20
C ASP A 119 -6.27 -7.60 9.38
N CYS A 120 -5.08 -7.33 9.90
CA CYS A 120 -4.09 -8.35 10.15
C CYS A 120 -4.63 -9.31 11.22
N SER A 121 -4.91 -10.55 10.83
CA SER A 121 -5.43 -11.58 11.73
C SER A 121 -4.53 -11.84 12.94
N ALA A 122 -3.23 -11.62 12.79
CA ALA A 122 -2.25 -11.85 13.84
C ALA A 122 -2.34 -10.82 14.98
N CYS A 123 -2.76 -9.58 14.71
CA CYS A 123 -2.93 -8.52 15.71
C CYS A 123 -4.35 -7.97 15.80
N GLY A 124 -5.31 -8.53 15.06
CA GLY A 124 -6.70 -8.05 14.99
C GLY A 124 -6.82 -6.60 14.54
N GLY A 125 -5.99 -6.15 13.59
CA GLY A 125 -6.07 -4.78 13.07
C GLY A 125 -5.28 -3.71 13.85
N SER A 126 -4.77 -4.00 15.05
CA SER A 126 -4.13 -2.97 15.90
C SER A 126 -2.72 -2.53 15.43
N GLY A 127 -2.03 -3.37 14.66
CA GLY A 127 -0.61 -3.21 14.33
C GLY A 127 0.35 -3.54 15.47
N LYS A 128 -0.15 -3.77 16.68
CA LYS A 128 0.65 -4.01 17.89
C LYS A 128 0.36 -5.37 18.51
N LYS A 129 1.38 -5.96 19.11
CA LYS A 129 1.28 -7.16 19.95
C LYS A 129 1.93 -6.90 21.30
N LEU A 130 1.53 -7.65 22.32
CA LEU A 130 2.22 -7.59 23.61
C LEU A 130 3.64 -8.13 23.45
N SER A 131 4.62 -7.35 23.90
CA SER A 131 6.00 -7.78 24.07
C SER A 131 6.10 -8.89 25.14
N PRO A 132 7.25 -9.58 25.31
CA PRO A 132 7.43 -10.52 26.41
C PRO A 132 7.12 -9.92 27.79
N VAL A 133 7.51 -8.66 28.02
CA VAL A 133 7.21 -7.93 29.26
C VAL A 133 5.73 -7.59 29.35
N GLY A 134 5.11 -7.17 28.24
CA GLY A 134 3.67 -6.94 28.14
C GLY A 134 2.84 -8.17 28.50
N ARG A 135 3.26 -9.35 28.04
CA ARG A 135 2.61 -10.63 28.37
C ARG A 135 2.71 -10.95 29.86
N LEU A 136 3.90 -10.79 30.45
CA LEU A 136 4.10 -11.00 31.89
C LEU A 136 3.21 -10.08 32.74
N LEU A 137 3.11 -8.80 32.35
CA LEU A 137 2.23 -7.84 33.02
C LEU A 137 0.76 -8.24 32.87
N ALA A 138 0.32 -8.61 31.67
CA ALA A 138 -1.05 -9.06 31.43
C ALA A 138 -1.39 -10.30 32.29
N GLU A 139 -0.49 -11.27 32.39
CA GLU A 139 -0.66 -12.43 33.28
C GLU A 139 -0.75 -12.03 34.75
N MET A 140 0.06 -11.07 35.19
CA MET A 140 0.00 -10.55 36.56
C MET A 140 -1.36 -9.90 36.84
N LEU A 141 -1.83 -9.06 35.93
CA LEU A 141 -3.13 -8.39 36.02
C LEU A 141 -4.28 -9.42 36.08
N MET A 142 -4.26 -10.44 35.23
CA MET A 142 -5.26 -11.51 35.25
C MET A 142 -5.29 -12.28 36.57
N ARG A 143 -4.12 -12.60 37.16
CA ARG A 143 -4.05 -13.25 38.49
C ARG A 143 -4.68 -12.41 39.61
N HIS A 144 -4.75 -11.09 39.44
CA HIS A 144 -5.37 -10.17 40.39
C HIS A 144 -6.81 -9.77 40.01
N GLY A 145 -7.43 -10.48 39.05
CA GLY A 145 -8.83 -10.28 38.68
C GLY A 145 -9.07 -9.17 37.66
N PHE A 146 -8.03 -8.57 37.09
CA PHE A 146 -8.18 -7.64 35.98
C PHE A 146 -8.34 -8.44 34.68
N VAL A 147 -9.59 -8.58 34.24
CA VAL A 147 -9.94 -9.15 32.94
C VAL A 147 -10.35 -8.04 31.98
N ARG A 148 -10.06 -8.20 30.68
CA ARG A 148 -10.63 -7.32 29.67
C ARG A 148 -12.11 -7.66 29.54
N GLU A 149 -12.98 -6.65 29.61
CA GLU A 149 -14.33 -6.80 29.07
C GLU A 149 -14.21 -6.88 27.55
N ASP A 150 -14.63 -8.00 26.98
CA ASP A 150 -14.81 -8.08 25.54
C ASP A 150 -15.92 -7.09 25.14
N ARG A 151 -15.52 -5.95 24.56
CA ARG A 151 -16.44 -5.14 23.76
C ARG A 151 -16.67 -5.88 22.44
N SER A 152 -17.41 -6.98 22.50
CA SER A 152 -18.05 -7.55 21.32
C SER A 152 -19.22 -6.64 20.96
N GLY A 153 -18.97 -5.73 20.01
CA GLY A 153 -20.00 -5.03 19.26
C GLY A 153 -20.30 -5.79 17.97
#